data_AF-A0A9P8J441-F1
#
_entry.id   AF-A0A9P8J441-F1
#
_cell.length_a   1.000
_cell.length_b   1.000
_cell.length_c   1.000
_cell.angle_alpha   90.00
_cell.angle_beta   90.00
_cell.angle_gamma   90.00
#
_symmetry.space_group_name_H-M   'P 1'
#
loop_
_entity.id
_entity.type
_entity.pdbx_description
1 polymer ?
#
loop_
_entity_poly.entity_id
_entity_poly.type
_entity_poly.pdbx_seq_one_letter_code
_entity_poly.pdbx_strand_id
1 'polypeptide(L)'
;MDTGHLSHQVTTIIDQLHGFFDEIGLPTHERDERESELFAALSETLNNQLKLVAKEKHDLTDEARRLIKSIRQIEAALVDDKSHHESDYSDEHLSITLPLRDCITSLKDKHNTVSMIHRERYEQIKKLAEALESYASHLEPSFVTVKLPPTSPNSKIPPSFDVSPSYVTSLDDAFTRVYEEYNKRLVTVQTLAEEIIMLWGELGTPQAQIDSTIVKHARNAPEQLGLHLEDLNRLKSKKEKLLAEKRNREVRLEELKEAIETLWDKLGVEESERKPFLASNRGCGLRVINEFEDELARLNELKRQNLHLFVEDARFKLQELWDGLYLSEEEMLEFTPAFSDVYSDALLEAHEAEIARLEALREQRAPTLAMVDKYRSLVKDRDDLAASSQDASRLMLRGQKGEKRDPTRLLREEKMRKRIAKELPKVESDLRQILEEWEEEYGRP
;
A
#
# COMPACT_ATOMS: atom_id res chain seq x y z
N MET A 1 85.75 34.69 -15.94
CA MET A 1 87.06 34.01 -15.83
C MET A 1 87.44 33.63 -17.24
N ASP A 2 88.23 34.46 -17.90
CA ASP A 2 88.64 34.21 -19.27
C ASP A 2 89.64 33.05 -19.29
N THR A 3 89.51 32.13 -20.24
CA THR A 3 90.45 31.00 -20.41
C THR A 3 91.89 31.51 -20.56
N GLY A 4 92.05 32.69 -21.14
CA GLY A 4 93.34 33.38 -21.26
C GLY A 4 93.97 33.77 -19.91
N HIS A 5 93.18 34.10 -18.89
CA HIS A 5 93.72 34.45 -17.57
C HIS A 5 94.25 33.23 -16.82
N LEU A 6 93.54 32.09 -16.87
CA LEU A 6 94.00 30.86 -16.24
C LEU A 6 95.26 30.32 -16.96
N SER A 7 95.26 30.33 -18.30
CA SER A 7 96.42 29.92 -19.08
C SER A 7 97.63 30.80 -18.77
N HIS A 8 97.45 32.13 -18.69
CA HIS A 8 98.55 33.04 -18.39
C HIS A 8 99.06 32.88 -16.95
N GLN A 9 98.16 32.65 -15.97
CA GLN A 9 98.55 32.35 -14.59
C GLN A 9 99.32 31.03 -14.48
N VAL A 10 98.87 29.98 -15.16
CA VAL A 10 99.58 28.68 -15.17
C VAL A 10 100.97 28.85 -15.78
N THR A 11 101.10 29.55 -16.92
CA THR A 11 102.40 29.83 -17.54
C THR A 11 103.30 30.67 -16.62
N THR A 12 102.77 31.71 -15.99
CA THR A 12 103.54 32.58 -15.07
C THR A 12 104.03 31.82 -13.84
N ILE A 13 103.19 30.94 -13.28
CA ILE A 13 103.55 30.09 -12.13
C ILE A 13 104.63 29.09 -12.54
N ILE A 14 104.52 28.48 -13.73
CA ILE A 14 105.54 27.56 -14.26
C ILE A 14 106.87 28.30 -14.46
N ASP A 15 106.88 29.50 -15.05
CA ASP A 15 108.09 30.29 -15.26
C ASP A 15 108.77 30.67 -13.93
N GLN A 16 108.00 31.02 -12.91
CA GLN A 16 108.52 31.28 -11.55
C GLN A 16 109.08 30.02 -10.89
N LEU A 17 108.42 28.88 -11.10
CA LEU A 17 108.80 27.59 -10.56
C LEU A 17 110.08 27.07 -11.22
N HIS A 18 110.28 27.33 -12.52
CA HIS A 18 111.55 27.15 -13.23
C HIS A 18 112.66 28.04 -12.66
N GLY A 19 112.37 29.31 -12.37
CA GLY A 19 113.31 30.20 -11.69
C GLY A 19 113.77 29.67 -10.34
N PHE A 20 112.84 29.17 -9.51
CA PHE A 20 113.19 28.53 -8.23
C PHE A 20 113.94 27.20 -8.41
N PHE A 21 113.63 26.42 -9.44
CA PHE A 21 114.37 25.19 -9.75
C PHE A 21 115.83 25.46 -10.14
N ASP A 22 116.09 26.58 -10.82
CA ASP A 22 117.42 27.05 -11.17
C ASP A 22 118.19 27.53 -9.93
N GLU A 23 117.53 28.26 -9.03
CA GLU A 23 118.13 28.71 -7.76
C GLU A 23 118.49 27.56 -6.81
N ILE A 24 117.69 26.48 -6.80
CA ILE A 24 117.92 25.29 -5.95
C ILE A 24 118.93 24.32 -6.59
N GLY A 25 119.09 24.35 -7.91
CA GLY A 25 120.02 23.48 -8.64
C GLY A 25 119.50 22.05 -8.89
N LEU A 26 118.19 21.89 -9.11
CA LEU A 26 117.56 20.58 -9.29
C LEU A 26 117.89 19.94 -10.65
N PRO A 27 118.20 18.62 -10.69
CA PRO A 27 118.41 17.89 -11.94
C PRO A 27 117.12 17.74 -12.75
N THR A 28 117.25 17.62 -14.08
CA THR A 28 116.11 17.64 -15.03
C THR A 28 115.02 16.61 -14.73
N HIS A 29 115.38 15.39 -14.31
CA HIS A 29 114.39 14.36 -13.97
C HIS A 29 113.48 14.73 -12.78
N GLU A 30 113.99 15.42 -11.76
CA GLU A 30 113.19 15.88 -10.61
C GLU A 30 112.31 17.09 -10.97
N ARG A 31 112.74 17.91 -11.95
CA ARG A 31 111.92 19.02 -12.48
C ARG A 31 110.73 18.48 -13.24
N ASP A 32 110.97 17.53 -14.15
CA ASP A 32 109.92 16.86 -14.92
C ASP A 32 108.93 16.12 -14.02
N GLU A 33 109.39 15.48 -12.95
CA GLU A 33 108.54 14.81 -11.95
C GLU A 33 107.63 15.82 -11.22
N ARG A 34 108.19 16.92 -10.71
CA ARG A 34 107.40 17.96 -10.01
C ARG A 34 106.44 18.71 -10.93
N GLU A 35 106.82 18.94 -12.18
CA GLU A 35 105.90 19.49 -13.20
C GLU A 35 104.79 18.51 -13.53
N SER A 36 105.11 17.21 -13.68
CA SER A 36 104.13 16.16 -13.90
C SER A 36 103.13 16.08 -12.75
N GLU A 37 103.58 16.20 -11.49
CA GLU A 37 102.71 16.28 -10.31
C GLU A 37 101.76 17.49 -10.36
N LEU A 38 102.27 18.68 -10.72
CA LEU A 38 101.45 19.89 -10.87
C LEU A 38 100.39 19.74 -11.97
N PHE A 39 100.78 19.24 -13.14
CA PHE A 39 99.85 19.01 -14.25
C PHE A 39 98.85 17.89 -13.95
N ALA A 40 99.27 16.84 -13.22
CA ALA A 40 98.39 15.78 -12.75
C ALA A 40 97.34 16.35 -11.79
N ALA A 41 97.72 17.18 -10.82
CA ALA A 41 96.80 17.81 -9.88
C ALA A 41 95.80 18.77 -10.57
N LEU A 42 96.27 19.57 -11.54
CA LEU A 42 95.43 20.48 -12.33
C LEU A 42 94.45 19.71 -13.23
N SER A 43 94.93 18.65 -13.90
CA SER A 43 94.12 17.78 -14.75
C SER A 43 93.09 17.01 -13.92
N GLU A 44 93.46 16.54 -12.73
CA GLU A 44 92.56 15.89 -11.79
C GLU A 44 91.45 16.84 -11.34
N THR A 45 91.77 18.09 -10.97
CA THR A 45 90.74 19.08 -10.57
C THR A 45 89.79 19.43 -11.72
N LEU A 46 90.30 19.64 -12.94
CA LEU A 46 89.46 19.92 -14.11
C LEU A 46 88.57 18.73 -14.48
N ASN A 47 89.12 17.51 -14.47
CA ASN A 47 88.36 16.28 -14.72
C ASN A 47 87.31 16.02 -13.64
N ASN A 48 87.62 16.32 -12.38
CA ASN A 48 86.65 16.22 -11.28
C ASN A 48 85.51 17.24 -11.44
N GLN A 49 85.81 18.49 -11.81
CA GLN A 49 84.77 19.48 -12.10
C GLN A 49 83.91 19.07 -13.30
N LEU A 50 84.51 18.50 -14.36
CA LEU A 50 83.78 17.98 -15.52
C LEU A 50 82.85 16.82 -15.11
N LYS A 51 83.34 15.88 -14.28
CA LYS A 51 82.53 14.77 -13.73
C LYS A 51 81.38 15.27 -12.88
N LEU A 52 81.59 16.29 -12.04
CA LEU A 52 80.54 16.89 -11.21
C LEU A 52 79.44 17.51 -12.07
N VAL A 53 79.79 18.33 -13.07
CA VAL A 53 78.81 18.95 -13.98
C VAL A 53 78.12 17.90 -14.87
N ALA A 54 78.84 16.87 -15.32
CA ALA A 54 78.25 15.76 -16.06
C ALA A 54 77.25 14.96 -15.22
N LYS A 55 77.56 14.73 -13.93
CA LYS A 55 76.64 14.10 -12.98
C LYS A 55 75.41 14.97 -12.74
N GLU A 56 75.59 16.27 -12.50
CA GLU A 56 74.47 17.22 -12.35
C GLU A 56 73.56 17.22 -13.57
N LYS A 57 74.13 17.25 -14.79
CA LYS A 57 73.37 17.13 -16.04
C LYS A 57 72.57 15.83 -16.10
N HIS A 58 73.17 14.71 -15.70
CA HIS A 58 72.51 13.41 -15.67
C HIS A 58 71.35 13.38 -14.67
N ASP A 59 71.58 13.86 -13.45
CA ASP A 59 70.58 13.92 -12.39
C ASP A 59 69.38 14.79 -12.80
N LEU A 60 69.62 15.96 -13.41
CA LEU A 60 68.58 16.83 -13.96
C LEU A 60 67.80 16.17 -15.11
N THR A 61 68.50 15.43 -15.97
CA THR A 61 67.85 14.69 -17.08
C THR A 61 66.93 13.59 -16.54
N ASP A 62 67.36 12.87 -15.51
CA ASP A 62 66.55 11.81 -14.90
C ASP A 62 65.36 12.37 -14.09
N GLU A 63 65.53 13.52 -13.43
CA GLU A 63 64.41 14.24 -12.81
C GLU A 63 63.35 14.63 -13.87
N ALA A 64 63.78 15.20 -15.00
CA ALA A 64 62.89 15.55 -16.10
C ALA A 64 62.12 14.33 -16.64
N ARG A 65 62.80 13.18 -16.83
CA ARG A 65 62.15 11.93 -17.26
C ARG A 65 61.11 11.43 -16.26
N ARG A 66 61.40 11.52 -14.96
CA ARG A 66 60.44 11.13 -13.90
C ARG A 66 59.21 12.05 -13.90
N LEU A 67 59.41 13.35 -14.04
CA LEU A 67 58.31 14.32 -14.13
C LEU A 67 57.45 14.07 -15.37
N ILE A 68 58.06 13.88 -16.55
CA ILE A 68 57.34 13.55 -17.79
C ILE A 68 56.51 12.27 -17.62
N LYS A 69 57.09 11.22 -17.05
CA LYS A 69 56.38 9.96 -16.79
C LYS A 69 55.19 10.17 -15.85
N SER A 70 55.36 10.96 -14.79
CA SER A 70 54.28 11.24 -13.85
C SER A 70 53.18 12.11 -14.45
N ILE A 71 53.53 13.13 -15.24
CA ILE A 71 52.56 13.99 -15.95
C ILE A 71 51.72 13.12 -16.89
N ARG A 72 52.37 12.29 -17.72
CA ARG A 72 51.68 11.38 -18.64
C ARG A 72 50.74 10.40 -17.93
N GLN A 73 51.11 9.91 -16.74
CA GLN A 73 50.24 9.04 -15.95
C GLN A 73 48.97 9.75 -15.47
N ILE A 74 49.10 11.01 -15.01
CA ILE A 74 47.96 11.80 -14.52
C ILE A 74 47.10 12.32 -15.67
N GLU A 75 47.71 12.73 -16.79
CA GLU A 75 46.99 13.13 -18.01
C GLU A 75 46.17 11.97 -18.59
N ALA A 76 46.75 10.77 -18.63
CA ALA A 76 46.05 9.56 -19.06
C ALA A 76 44.88 9.15 -18.15
N ALA A 77 44.84 9.66 -16.92
CA ALA A 77 43.74 9.48 -15.98
C ALA A 77 42.65 10.56 -16.10
N LEU A 78 42.93 11.70 -16.76
CA LEU A 78 42.03 12.84 -16.90
C LEU A 78 41.20 12.85 -18.19
N VAL A 79 41.51 11.98 -19.15
CA VAL A 79 40.99 11.98 -20.52
C VAL A 79 40.38 10.63 -20.89
N ASP A 80 39.28 10.64 -21.63
CA ASP A 80 38.54 9.44 -22.06
C ASP A 80 39.28 8.62 -23.14
N ASP A 81 40.00 9.31 -24.02
CA ASP A 81 40.55 8.73 -25.23
C ASP A 81 42.07 8.53 -25.13
N LYS A 82 42.47 7.28 -24.92
CA LYS A 82 43.87 6.85 -25.01
C LYS A 82 44.35 6.66 -26.47
N SER A 83 43.42 6.71 -27.44
CA SER A 83 43.70 6.41 -28.85
C SER A 83 43.89 7.66 -29.71
N HIS A 84 43.32 8.82 -29.36
CA HIS A 84 43.55 10.06 -30.11
C HIS A 84 44.81 10.84 -29.74
N HIS A 85 45.50 10.50 -28.64
CA HIS A 85 46.77 11.12 -28.29
C HIS A 85 47.99 10.52 -29.00
N GLU A 86 47.83 9.40 -29.74
CA GLU A 86 48.87 8.95 -30.67
C GLU A 86 48.85 9.69 -32.02
N SER A 87 47.82 10.52 -32.29
CA SER A 87 47.78 11.38 -33.48
C SER A 87 47.97 12.86 -33.16
N ASP A 88 49.25 13.26 -33.17
CA ASP A 88 49.76 14.38 -33.98
C ASP A 88 49.79 15.82 -33.44
N TYR A 89 49.33 16.18 -32.23
CA TYR A 89 49.43 17.59 -31.78
C TYR A 89 49.72 17.88 -30.28
N SER A 90 50.21 16.91 -29.50
CA SER A 90 50.51 17.15 -28.05
C SER A 90 51.92 16.78 -27.58
N ASP A 91 52.70 16.06 -28.41
CA ASP A 91 53.97 15.48 -27.96
C ASP A 91 55.18 16.45 -28.08
N GLU A 92 55.02 17.60 -28.77
CA GLU A 92 56.10 18.60 -28.87
C GLU A 92 56.41 19.30 -27.54
N HIS A 93 55.52 19.26 -26.55
CA HIS A 93 55.63 20.03 -25.31
C HIS A 93 56.15 19.28 -24.08
N LEU A 94 56.36 17.95 -24.17
CA LEU A 94 56.88 17.08 -23.09
C LEU A 94 58.24 16.47 -23.48
N SER A 95 59.07 17.25 -24.18
CA SER A 95 60.44 16.91 -24.53
C SER A 95 61.46 17.53 -23.56
N ILE A 96 62.62 16.90 -23.41
CA ILE A 96 63.72 17.44 -22.59
C ILE A 96 64.42 18.53 -23.41
N THR A 97 64.02 19.79 -23.18
CA THR A 97 64.59 20.95 -23.86
C THR A 97 65.77 21.52 -23.07
N LEU A 98 66.71 22.16 -23.78
CA LEU A 98 67.82 22.90 -23.18
C LEU A 98 67.45 24.40 -23.11
N PRO A 99 67.79 25.14 -22.03
CA PRO A 99 68.51 24.71 -20.82
C PRO A 99 67.71 23.79 -19.87
N LEU A 100 68.38 22.80 -19.26
CA LEU A 100 67.74 21.78 -18.40
C LEU A 100 67.04 22.36 -17.15
N ARG A 101 67.59 23.43 -16.56
CA ARG A 101 67.02 24.06 -15.36
C ARG A 101 65.67 24.72 -15.66
N ASP A 102 65.56 25.38 -16.81
CA ASP A 102 64.32 26.00 -17.26
C ASP A 102 63.29 24.94 -17.64
N CYS A 103 63.73 23.86 -18.31
CA CYS A 103 62.89 22.71 -18.63
C CYS A 103 62.30 22.05 -17.37
N ILE A 104 63.10 21.80 -16.33
CA ILE A 104 62.61 21.23 -15.06
C ILE A 104 61.62 22.17 -14.39
N THR A 105 61.86 23.48 -14.42
CA THR A 105 60.94 24.46 -13.84
C THR A 105 59.58 24.41 -14.54
N SER A 106 59.58 24.42 -15.88
CA SER A 106 58.35 24.27 -16.67
C SER A 106 57.64 22.93 -16.44
N LEU A 107 58.39 21.82 -16.34
CA LEU A 107 57.83 20.50 -16.05
C LEU A 107 57.24 20.44 -14.64
N LYS A 108 57.85 21.09 -13.64
CA LYS A 108 57.30 21.19 -12.28
C LYS A 108 56.01 22.01 -12.27
N ASP A 109 55.96 23.13 -12.98
CA ASP A 109 54.75 23.94 -13.08
C ASP A 109 53.61 23.16 -13.73
N LYS A 110 53.86 22.46 -14.85
CA LYS A 110 52.88 21.57 -15.50
C LYS A 110 52.47 20.41 -14.59
N HIS A 111 53.40 19.77 -13.91
CA HIS A 111 53.07 18.70 -12.97
C HIS A 111 52.18 19.19 -11.83
N ASN A 112 52.44 20.40 -11.31
CA ASN A 112 51.63 21.02 -10.28
C ASN A 112 50.22 21.34 -10.78
N THR A 113 50.08 21.91 -11.99
CA THR A 113 48.75 22.22 -12.54
C THR A 113 47.92 20.96 -12.80
N VAL A 114 48.52 19.94 -13.45
CA VAL A 114 47.84 18.67 -13.75
C VAL A 114 47.48 17.92 -12.46
N SER A 115 48.39 17.89 -11.48
CA SER A 115 48.12 17.27 -10.16
C SER A 115 47.03 18.00 -9.39
N MET A 116 46.96 19.34 -9.50
CA MET A 116 45.91 20.14 -8.87
C MET A 116 44.54 19.79 -9.45
N ILE A 117 44.40 19.76 -10.78
CA ILE A 117 43.15 19.40 -11.47
C ILE A 117 42.73 17.97 -11.12
N HIS A 118 43.66 17.01 -11.16
CA HIS A 118 43.39 15.63 -10.79
C HIS A 118 42.89 15.50 -9.35
N ARG A 119 43.52 16.22 -8.40
CA ARG A 119 43.11 16.22 -6.99
C ARG A 119 41.72 16.83 -6.80
N GLU A 120 41.42 17.94 -7.48
CA GLU A 120 40.10 18.58 -7.42
C GLU A 120 38.99 17.67 -7.94
N ARG A 121 39.20 17.03 -9.09
CA ARG A 121 38.23 16.06 -9.64
C ARG A 121 38.08 14.83 -8.75
N TYR A 122 39.18 14.28 -8.24
CA TYR A 122 39.14 13.14 -7.33
C TYR A 122 38.35 13.45 -6.07
N GLU A 123 38.50 14.65 -5.49
CA GLU A 123 37.76 15.07 -4.31
C GLU A 123 36.24 15.17 -4.58
N GLN A 124 35.84 15.63 -5.77
CA GLN A 124 34.43 15.64 -6.19
C GLN A 124 33.88 14.21 -6.32
N ILE A 125 34.61 13.35 -7.03
CA ILE A 125 34.26 11.93 -7.21
C ILE A 125 34.16 11.22 -5.86
N LYS A 126 35.09 11.51 -4.93
CA LYS A 126 35.08 10.93 -3.58
C LYS A 126 33.82 11.30 -2.81
N LYS A 127 33.41 12.57 -2.82
CA LYS A 127 32.16 13.01 -2.17
C LYS A 127 30.93 12.34 -2.79
N LEU A 128 30.90 12.21 -4.12
CA LEU A 128 29.82 11.53 -4.83
C LEU A 128 29.78 10.04 -4.47
N ALA A 129 30.94 9.38 -4.40
CA ALA A 129 31.07 7.99 -4.01
C ALA A 129 30.65 7.75 -2.55
N GLU A 130 31.04 8.61 -1.60
CA GLU A 130 30.60 8.54 -0.21
C GLU A 130 29.08 8.69 -0.08
N ALA A 131 28.49 9.64 -0.81
CA ALA A 131 27.03 9.81 -0.85
C ALA A 131 26.34 8.58 -1.46
N LEU A 132 26.89 8.05 -2.57
CA LEU A 132 26.39 6.84 -3.22
C LEU A 132 26.44 5.63 -2.28
N GLU A 133 27.56 5.40 -1.57
CA GLU A 133 27.70 4.34 -0.58
C GLU A 133 26.67 4.45 0.55
N SER A 134 26.41 5.68 1.03
CA SER A 134 25.40 5.94 2.05
C SER A 134 24.00 5.53 1.59
N TYR A 135 23.56 5.96 0.41
CA TYR A 135 22.24 5.57 -0.13
C TYR A 135 22.17 4.08 -0.47
N ALA A 136 23.23 3.55 -1.08
CA ALA A 136 23.31 2.15 -1.46
C ALA A 136 23.30 1.20 -0.25
N SER A 137 23.80 1.63 0.92
CA SER A 137 23.76 0.83 2.15
C SER A 137 22.35 0.46 2.61
N HIS A 138 21.34 1.23 2.19
CA HIS A 138 19.92 0.97 2.48
C HIS A 138 19.25 0.11 1.39
N LEU A 139 19.93 -0.15 0.27
CA LEU A 139 19.43 -0.91 -0.88
C LEU A 139 20.21 -2.23 -1.03
N GLU A 140 19.78 -3.09 -1.95
CA GLU A 140 20.50 -4.34 -2.19
C GLU A 140 21.93 -4.10 -2.71
N PRO A 141 22.93 -4.91 -2.31
CA PRO A 141 24.33 -4.73 -2.74
C PRO A 141 24.54 -4.76 -4.25
N SER A 142 23.62 -5.35 -5.01
CA SER A 142 23.65 -5.42 -6.48
C SER A 142 23.34 -4.09 -7.18
N PHE A 143 22.90 -3.05 -6.46
CA PHE A 143 22.58 -1.75 -7.06
C PHE A 143 23.80 -0.93 -7.43
N VAL A 144 24.95 -1.18 -6.81
CA VAL A 144 26.22 -0.52 -7.16
C VAL A 144 26.97 -1.37 -8.18
N THR A 145 26.93 -0.95 -9.44
CA THR A 145 27.63 -1.64 -10.54
C THR A 145 28.98 -1.03 -10.88
N VAL A 146 29.24 0.20 -10.43
CA VAL A 146 30.46 0.96 -10.72
C VAL A 146 31.52 0.67 -9.65
N LYS A 147 32.78 0.56 -10.08
CA LYS A 147 33.92 0.42 -9.15
C LYS A 147 34.13 1.75 -8.43
N LEU A 148 33.81 1.78 -7.14
CA LEU A 148 33.97 2.99 -6.34
C LEU A 148 35.46 3.28 -6.04
N PRO A 149 35.85 4.56 -5.96
CA PRO A 149 37.17 4.94 -5.48
C PRO A 149 37.33 4.54 -4.01
N PRO A 150 38.57 4.36 -3.51
CA PRO A 150 38.79 4.16 -2.09
C PRO A 150 38.39 5.42 -1.31
N THR A 151 37.29 5.33 -0.56
CA THR A 151 36.71 6.41 0.27
C THR A 151 37.41 6.58 1.63
N SER A 152 38.31 5.67 2.02
CA SER A 152 38.97 5.71 3.33
C SER A 152 39.77 7.03 3.59
N PRO A 153 39.71 7.60 4.80
CA PRO A 153 40.21 8.95 5.10
C PRO A 153 41.73 9.15 4.93
N ASN A 154 42.52 8.08 4.79
CA ASN A 154 43.98 8.11 4.59
C ASN A 154 44.46 7.42 3.30
N SER A 155 43.57 7.16 2.34
CA SER A 155 43.95 6.58 1.05
C SER A 155 44.77 7.60 0.25
N LYS A 156 45.98 7.21 -0.17
CA LYS A 156 46.75 7.98 -1.15
C LYS A 156 46.01 7.90 -2.49
N ILE A 157 45.74 9.06 -3.08
CA ILE A 157 45.13 9.16 -4.40
C ILE A 157 46.07 8.46 -5.40
N PRO A 158 45.66 7.35 -6.04
CA PRO A 158 46.48 6.73 -7.06
C PRO A 158 46.58 7.71 -8.25
N PRO A 159 47.79 8.05 -8.72
CA PRO A 159 47.97 8.95 -9.86
C PRO A 159 47.48 8.36 -11.19
N SER A 160 47.03 7.10 -11.17
CA SER A 160 46.46 6.36 -12.29
C SER A 160 44.97 6.03 -12.09
N PHE A 161 44.32 6.60 -11.07
CA PHE A 161 42.90 6.37 -10.85
C PHE A 161 42.11 7.13 -11.92
N ASP A 162 41.18 6.45 -12.57
CA ASP A 162 40.40 7.02 -13.65
C ASP A 162 39.50 8.15 -13.13
N VAL A 163 39.78 9.38 -13.56
CA VAL A 163 38.97 10.59 -13.29
C VAL A 163 38.54 11.23 -14.61
N SER A 164 38.42 10.40 -15.65
CA SER A 164 37.96 10.78 -16.97
C SER A 164 36.48 11.23 -16.95
N PRO A 165 36.06 12.09 -17.88
CA PRO A 165 34.67 12.51 -17.99
C PRO A 165 33.69 11.33 -18.09
N SER A 166 34.02 10.27 -18.84
CA SER A 166 33.18 9.08 -18.98
C SER A 166 33.01 8.32 -17.68
N TYR A 167 34.07 8.18 -16.87
CA TYR A 167 33.96 7.58 -15.54
C TYR A 167 33.06 8.44 -14.64
N VAL A 168 33.24 9.77 -14.64
CA VAL A 168 32.38 10.70 -13.89
C VAL A 168 30.92 10.58 -14.31
N THR A 169 30.63 10.60 -15.61
CA THR A 169 29.27 10.41 -16.13
C THR A 169 28.69 9.06 -15.70
N SER A 170 29.47 7.97 -15.76
CA SER A 170 29.01 6.66 -15.31
C SER A 170 28.69 6.62 -13.80
N LEU A 171 29.44 7.38 -13.00
CA LEU A 171 29.22 7.51 -11.57
C LEU A 171 28.01 8.38 -11.26
N ASP A 172 27.81 9.47 -12.00
CA ASP A 172 26.62 10.33 -11.92
C ASP A 172 25.35 9.57 -12.32
N ASP A 173 25.40 8.76 -13.38
CA ASP A 173 24.29 7.90 -13.81
C ASP A 173 23.96 6.85 -12.73
N ALA A 174 24.99 6.24 -12.14
CA ALA A 174 24.82 5.29 -11.04
C ALA A 174 24.24 5.96 -9.78
N PHE A 175 24.74 7.16 -9.43
CA PHE A 175 24.22 7.96 -8.34
C PHE A 175 22.75 8.30 -8.56
N THR A 176 22.40 8.81 -9.74
CA THR A 176 21.03 9.16 -10.11
C THR A 176 20.12 7.96 -9.97
N ARG A 177 20.50 6.80 -10.52
CA ARG A 177 19.73 5.56 -10.42
C ARG A 177 19.52 5.10 -8.98
N VAL A 178 20.56 5.12 -8.15
CA VAL A 178 20.47 4.73 -6.73
C VAL A 178 19.62 5.71 -5.94
N TYR A 179 19.81 7.00 -6.16
CA TYR A 179 19.07 8.07 -5.50
C TYR A 179 17.58 8.04 -5.86
N GLU A 180 17.24 7.88 -7.13
CA GLU A 180 15.84 7.76 -7.58
C GLU A 180 15.16 6.53 -6.97
N GLU A 181 15.81 5.37 -6.99
CA GLU A 181 15.25 4.15 -6.40
C GLU A 181 15.12 4.27 -4.87
N TYR A 182 16.12 4.84 -4.19
CA TYR A 182 16.06 5.12 -2.75
C TYR A 182 14.84 5.98 -2.41
N ASN A 183 14.65 7.12 -3.10
CA ASN A 183 13.52 8.02 -2.84
C ASN A 183 12.19 7.37 -3.16
N LYS A 184 12.10 6.61 -4.26
CA LYS A 184 10.89 5.87 -4.62
C LYS A 184 10.51 4.86 -3.55
N ARG A 185 11.47 4.08 -3.04
CA ARG A 185 11.22 3.11 -1.96
C ARG A 185 10.90 3.80 -0.65
N LEU A 186 11.55 4.91 -0.33
CA LEU A 186 11.28 5.72 0.85
C LEU A 186 9.81 6.17 0.90
N VAL A 187 9.32 6.75 -0.19
CA VAL A 187 7.91 7.16 -0.33
C VAL A 187 6.99 5.95 -0.21
N THR A 188 7.35 4.81 -0.81
CA THR A 188 6.54 3.58 -0.74
C THR A 188 6.46 3.03 0.68
N VAL A 189 7.57 3.01 1.42
CA VAL A 189 7.61 2.55 2.81
C VAL A 189 6.81 3.50 3.70
N GLN A 190 6.96 4.81 3.51
CA GLN A 190 6.19 5.80 4.25
C GLN A 190 4.69 5.63 4.04
N THR A 191 4.22 5.52 2.80
CA THR A 191 2.79 5.35 2.51
C THR A 191 2.25 4.04 3.08
N LEU A 192 2.97 2.93 2.91
CA LEU A 192 2.58 1.64 3.49
C LEU A 192 2.51 1.70 5.02
N ALA A 193 3.47 2.37 5.67
CA ALA A 193 3.49 2.50 7.12
C ALA A 193 2.32 3.35 7.63
N GLU A 194 2.02 4.48 6.98
CA GLU A 194 0.89 5.34 7.30
C GLU A 194 -0.45 4.60 7.11
N GLU A 195 -0.62 3.85 6.02
CA GLU A 195 -1.81 3.03 5.79
C GLU A 195 -1.98 1.93 6.84
N ILE A 196 -0.89 1.26 7.26
CA ILE A 196 -0.93 0.27 8.33
C ILE A 196 -1.37 0.92 9.66
N ILE A 197 -0.86 2.11 9.97
CA ILE A 197 -1.24 2.84 11.18
C ILE A 197 -2.73 3.21 11.15
N MET A 198 -3.22 3.68 10.01
CA MET A 198 -4.65 3.97 9.82
C MET A 198 -5.51 2.71 10.01
N LEU A 199 -5.11 1.59 9.43
CA LEU A 199 -5.83 0.31 9.57
C LEU A 199 -5.87 -0.17 11.02
N TRP A 200 -4.80 -0.02 11.80
CA TRP A 200 -4.84 -0.32 13.24
C TRP A 200 -5.84 0.56 13.99
N GLY A 201 -5.93 1.84 13.63
CA GLY A 201 -6.92 2.76 14.18
C GLY A 201 -8.36 2.32 13.86
N GLU A 202 -8.64 1.99 12.61
CA GLU A 202 -9.96 1.54 12.15
C GLU A 202 -10.39 0.21 12.79
N LEU A 203 -9.46 -0.74 12.90
CA LEU A 203 -9.68 -2.05 13.52
C LEU A 203 -9.75 -1.98 15.06
N GLY A 204 -9.36 -0.85 15.67
CA GLY A 204 -9.20 -0.74 17.11
C GLY A 204 -8.22 -1.76 17.66
N THR A 205 -7.11 -1.99 16.96
CA THR A 205 -6.11 -3.00 17.32
C THR A 205 -5.50 -2.70 18.69
N PRO A 206 -5.43 -3.68 19.62
CA PRO A 206 -4.83 -3.47 20.94
C PRO A 206 -3.36 -3.02 20.85
N GLN A 207 -2.94 -2.13 21.75
CA GLN A 207 -1.57 -1.59 21.76
C GLN A 207 -0.48 -2.66 21.79
N ALA A 208 -0.73 -3.81 22.43
CA ALA A 208 0.21 -4.92 22.50
C ALA A 208 0.49 -5.61 21.14
N GLN A 209 -0.43 -5.48 20.18
CA GLN A 209 -0.30 -6.03 18.83
C GLN A 209 0.22 -5.01 17.81
N ILE A 210 0.27 -3.73 18.18
CA ILE A 210 0.78 -2.65 17.35
C ILE A 210 2.31 -2.72 17.29
N ASP A 211 2.85 -2.58 16.09
CA ASP A 211 4.29 -2.51 15.91
C ASP A 211 4.81 -1.12 16.23
N SER A 212 5.39 -0.97 17.41
CA SER A 212 5.93 0.31 17.88
C SER A 212 7.01 0.89 16.95
N THR A 213 7.73 0.05 16.21
CA THR A 213 8.76 0.50 15.26
C THR A 213 8.14 1.26 14.09
N ILE A 214 7.07 0.70 13.50
CA ILE A 214 6.30 1.33 12.42
C ILE A 214 5.76 2.67 12.87
N VAL A 215 5.10 2.72 14.04
CA VAL A 215 4.51 3.98 14.56
C VAL A 215 5.57 5.05 14.81
N LYS A 216 6.74 4.67 15.35
CA LYS A 216 7.81 5.61 15.68
C LYS A 216 8.50 6.18 14.43
N HIS A 217 8.69 5.36 13.40
CA HIS A 217 9.57 5.70 12.27
C HIS A 217 8.82 6.15 11.01
N ALA A 218 7.52 5.81 10.86
CA ALA A 218 6.73 6.08 9.65
C ALA A 218 6.86 7.52 9.12
N ARG A 219 6.83 8.52 10.00
CA ARG A 219 6.78 9.95 9.60
C ARG A 219 8.15 10.62 9.47
N ASN A 220 9.10 10.23 10.32
CA ASN A 220 10.33 11.01 10.50
C ASN A 220 11.58 10.29 9.98
N ALA A 221 11.57 8.96 9.91
CA ALA A 221 12.71 8.16 9.48
C ALA A 221 12.25 6.83 8.86
N PRO A 222 11.46 6.85 7.77
CA PRO A 222 10.91 5.63 7.16
C PRO A 222 12.00 4.67 6.66
N GLU A 223 13.20 5.16 6.36
CA GLU A 223 14.37 4.35 6.03
C GLU A 223 14.76 3.34 7.14
N GLN A 224 14.42 3.63 8.40
CA GLN A 224 14.67 2.72 9.52
C GLN A 224 13.73 1.51 9.56
N LEU A 225 12.66 1.52 8.75
CA LEU A 225 11.78 0.36 8.55
C LEU A 225 12.35 -0.64 7.53
N GLY A 226 13.46 -0.27 6.87
CA GLY A 226 14.12 -1.04 5.83
C GLY A 226 13.61 -0.68 4.44
N LEU A 227 14.53 -0.49 3.50
CA LEU A 227 14.24 -0.19 2.10
C LEU A 227 14.56 -1.37 1.16
N HIS A 228 14.95 -2.52 1.69
CA HIS A 228 15.14 -3.71 0.89
C HIS A 228 13.79 -4.25 0.38
N LEU A 229 13.83 -5.01 -0.70
CA LEU A 229 12.64 -5.63 -1.28
C LEU A 229 11.93 -6.56 -0.28
N GLU A 230 12.70 -7.24 0.58
CA GLU A 230 12.14 -8.10 1.64
C GLU A 230 11.36 -7.29 2.68
N ASP A 231 11.87 -6.13 3.12
CA ASP A 231 11.20 -5.25 4.07
C ASP A 231 9.91 -4.66 3.47
N LEU A 232 9.96 -4.24 2.20
CA LEU A 232 8.80 -3.79 1.44
C LEU A 232 7.74 -4.89 1.35
N ASN A 233 8.14 -6.12 1.05
CA ASN A 233 7.22 -7.26 0.99
C ASN A 233 6.63 -7.56 2.37
N ARG A 234 7.43 -7.50 3.44
CA ARG A 234 6.95 -7.67 4.82
C ARG A 234 5.87 -6.63 5.16
N LEU A 235 6.09 -5.35 4.84
CA LEU A 235 5.10 -4.28 5.07
C LEU A 235 3.84 -4.50 4.23
N LYS A 236 3.97 -4.82 2.93
CA LYS A 236 2.83 -5.13 2.06
C LYS A 236 2.00 -6.29 2.58
N SER A 237 2.63 -7.41 2.93
CA SER A 237 1.92 -8.57 3.48
C SER A 237 1.24 -8.25 4.81
N LYS A 238 1.83 -7.37 5.64
CA LYS A 238 1.20 -6.91 6.89
C LYS A 238 -0.04 -6.07 6.61
N LYS A 239 0.04 -5.12 5.68
CA LYS A 239 -1.11 -4.33 5.18
C LYS A 239 -2.21 -5.24 4.64
N GLU A 240 -1.87 -6.21 3.80
CA GLU A 240 -2.83 -7.15 3.20
C GLU A 240 -3.58 -7.97 4.25
N LYS A 241 -2.88 -8.45 5.29
CA LYS A 241 -3.52 -9.15 6.41
C LYS A 241 -4.52 -8.27 7.16
N LEU A 242 -4.16 -7.01 7.44
CA LEU A 242 -5.05 -6.06 8.10
C LEU A 242 -6.27 -5.71 7.23
N LEU A 243 -6.07 -5.56 5.91
CA LEU A 243 -7.19 -5.34 4.97
C LEU A 243 -8.12 -6.56 4.89
N ALA A 244 -7.57 -7.77 4.88
CA ALA A 244 -8.37 -8.99 4.92
C ALA A 244 -9.17 -9.10 6.22
N GLU A 245 -8.55 -8.78 7.36
CA GLU A 245 -9.23 -8.73 8.65
C GLU A 245 -10.34 -7.69 8.67
N LYS A 246 -10.09 -6.48 8.15
CA LYS A 246 -11.10 -5.42 8.01
C LYS A 246 -12.31 -5.91 7.21
N ARG A 247 -12.09 -6.49 6.03
CA ARG A 247 -13.18 -7.03 5.19
C ARG A 247 -13.97 -8.11 5.90
N ASN A 248 -13.29 -9.04 6.57
CA ASN A 248 -13.96 -10.12 7.31
C ASN A 248 -14.84 -9.57 8.44
N ARG A 249 -14.37 -8.53 9.15
CA ARG A 249 -15.14 -7.86 10.20
C ARG A 249 -16.33 -7.07 9.65
N GLU A 250 -16.17 -6.41 8.51
CA GLU A 250 -17.26 -5.70 7.82
C GLU A 250 -18.35 -6.68 7.38
N VAL A 251 -17.98 -7.82 6.79
CA VAL A 251 -18.94 -8.88 6.41
C VAL A 251 -19.69 -9.41 7.64
N ARG A 252 -18.97 -9.76 8.71
CA ARG A 252 -19.58 -10.23 9.97
C ARG A 252 -20.53 -9.19 10.56
N LEU A 253 -20.19 -7.91 10.51
CA LEU A 253 -21.04 -6.84 11.01
C LEU A 253 -22.32 -6.68 10.19
N GLU A 254 -22.25 -6.83 8.87
CA GLU A 254 -23.45 -6.79 8.03
C GLU A 254 -24.35 -7.98 8.33
N GLU A 255 -23.80 -9.20 8.46
CA GLU A 255 -24.55 -10.39 8.87
C GLU A 255 -25.23 -10.22 10.23
N LEU A 256 -24.51 -9.69 11.23
CA LEU A 256 -25.07 -9.39 12.56
C LEU A 256 -26.17 -8.34 12.47
N LYS A 257 -25.98 -7.30 11.66
CA LYS A 257 -26.94 -6.23 11.48
C LYS A 257 -28.22 -6.72 10.81
N GLU A 258 -28.13 -7.52 9.74
CA GLU A 258 -29.29 -8.12 9.08
C GLU A 258 -30.08 -9.03 10.04
N ALA A 259 -29.38 -9.83 10.85
CA ALA A 259 -30.00 -10.68 11.87
C ALA A 259 -30.71 -9.85 12.96
N ILE A 260 -30.08 -8.78 13.43
CA ILE A 260 -30.66 -7.86 14.42
C ILE A 260 -31.87 -7.11 13.84
N GLU A 261 -31.78 -6.57 12.63
CA GLU A 261 -32.89 -5.86 11.97
C GLU A 261 -34.11 -6.77 11.81
N THR A 262 -33.88 -8.03 11.39
CA THR A 262 -34.94 -9.04 11.31
C THR A 262 -35.62 -9.28 12.66
N LEU A 263 -34.84 -9.37 13.75
CA LEU A 263 -35.40 -9.56 15.10
C LEU A 263 -36.09 -8.30 15.61
N TRP A 264 -35.56 -7.11 15.35
CA TRP A 264 -36.20 -5.85 15.72
C TRP A 264 -37.56 -5.70 15.05
N ASP A 265 -37.70 -6.10 13.79
CA ASP A 265 -38.98 -6.08 13.07
C ASP A 265 -39.98 -7.08 13.67
N LYS A 266 -39.54 -8.32 13.93
CA LYS A 266 -40.41 -9.35 14.54
C LYS A 266 -40.84 -8.99 15.97
N LEU A 267 -39.95 -8.38 16.75
CA LEU A 267 -40.21 -7.97 18.13
C LEU A 267 -40.88 -6.59 18.23
N GLY A 268 -41.07 -5.88 17.11
CA GLY A 268 -41.70 -4.56 17.10
C GLY A 268 -40.90 -3.46 17.81
N VAL A 269 -39.56 -3.57 17.85
CA VAL A 269 -38.69 -2.58 18.51
C VAL A 269 -38.80 -1.24 17.79
N GLU A 270 -39.10 -0.17 18.51
CA GLU A 270 -39.32 1.15 17.93
C GLU A 270 -38.04 1.76 17.32
N GLU A 271 -38.23 2.55 16.26
CA GLU A 271 -37.14 3.28 15.61
C GLU A 271 -36.39 4.25 16.54
N SER A 272 -37.07 4.69 17.61
CA SER A 272 -36.53 5.53 18.70
C SER A 272 -35.38 4.85 19.45
N GLU A 273 -35.40 3.52 19.56
CA GLU A 273 -34.34 2.71 20.19
C GLU A 273 -33.29 2.24 19.18
N ARG A 274 -33.71 1.90 17.95
CA ARG A 274 -32.80 1.43 16.89
C ARG A 274 -31.77 2.49 16.48
N LYS A 275 -32.23 3.74 16.28
CA LYS A 275 -31.39 4.84 15.77
C LYS A 275 -30.20 5.17 16.69
N PRO A 276 -30.37 5.35 18.01
CA PRO A 276 -29.25 5.57 18.93
C PRO A 276 -28.24 4.43 18.96
N PHE A 277 -28.68 3.18 18.90
CA PHE A 277 -27.80 2.01 18.88
C PHE A 277 -26.89 2.03 17.64
N LEU A 278 -27.47 2.15 16.44
CA LEU A 278 -26.71 2.21 15.19
C LEU A 278 -25.79 3.45 15.11
N ALA A 279 -26.23 4.58 15.67
CA ALA A 279 -25.42 5.80 15.70
C ALA A 279 -24.20 5.68 16.62
N SER A 280 -24.33 4.95 17.74
CA SER A 280 -23.25 4.74 18.72
C SER A 280 -22.24 3.68 18.27
N ASN A 281 -22.68 2.74 17.43
CA ASN A 281 -21.93 1.56 17.02
C ASN A 281 -21.53 1.65 15.53
N ARG A 282 -20.60 2.55 15.21
CA ARG A 282 -20.07 2.76 13.84
C ARG A 282 -18.66 2.20 13.65
N GLY A 283 -18.39 1.68 12.46
CA GLY A 283 -17.08 1.15 12.06
C GLY A 283 -16.93 -0.36 12.31
N CYS A 284 -15.69 -0.87 12.19
CA CYS A 284 -15.39 -2.32 12.26
C CYS A 284 -14.46 -2.71 13.42
N GLY A 285 -14.40 -1.88 14.47
CA GLY A 285 -13.62 -2.16 15.67
C GLY A 285 -14.21 -3.32 16.49
N LEU A 286 -13.37 -4.01 17.26
CA LEU A 286 -13.80 -5.14 18.11
C LEU A 286 -14.91 -4.77 19.09
N ARG A 287 -14.88 -3.56 19.65
CA ARG A 287 -15.94 -3.07 20.54
C ARG A 287 -17.29 -3.09 19.82
N VAL A 288 -17.35 -2.62 18.58
CA VAL A 288 -18.60 -2.55 17.81
C VAL A 288 -19.14 -3.95 17.55
N ILE A 289 -18.28 -4.89 17.14
CA ILE A 289 -18.69 -6.29 16.92
C ILE A 289 -19.30 -6.88 18.19
N ASN A 290 -18.65 -6.70 19.34
CA ASN A 290 -19.16 -7.21 20.61
C ASN A 290 -20.52 -6.60 20.97
N GLU A 291 -20.72 -5.28 20.76
CA GLU A 291 -22.02 -4.63 21.02
C GLU A 291 -23.14 -5.18 20.12
N PHE A 292 -22.85 -5.48 18.86
CA PHE A 292 -23.81 -6.13 17.96
C PHE A 292 -24.11 -7.57 18.39
N GLU A 293 -23.11 -8.32 18.86
CA GLU A 293 -23.29 -9.68 19.37
C GLU A 293 -24.11 -9.71 20.67
N ASP A 294 -23.84 -8.78 21.58
CA ASP A 294 -24.56 -8.63 22.83
C ASP A 294 -26.02 -8.23 22.57
N GLU A 295 -26.27 -7.31 21.62
CA GLU A 295 -27.64 -6.95 21.21
C GLU A 295 -28.36 -8.12 20.55
N LEU A 296 -27.69 -8.87 19.67
CA LEU A 296 -28.27 -10.07 19.07
C LEU A 296 -28.62 -11.12 20.13
N ALA A 297 -27.75 -11.32 21.13
CA ALA A 297 -28.02 -12.22 22.25
C ALA A 297 -29.20 -11.73 23.10
N ARG A 298 -29.27 -10.43 23.39
CA ARG A 298 -30.40 -9.80 24.10
C ARG A 298 -31.72 -10.01 23.37
N LEU A 299 -31.76 -9.79 22.05
CA LEU A 299 -32.96 -9.95 21.24
C LEU A 299 -33.40 -11.42 21.13
N ASN A 300 -32.46 -12.35 20.99
CA ASN A 300 -32.79 -13.78 21.01
C ASN A 300 -33.37 -14.23 22.35
N GLU A 301 -32.84 -13.72 23.46
CA GLU A 301 -33.39 -13.97 24.78
C GLU A 301 -34.80 -13.38 24.91
N LEU A 302 -35.00 -12.14 24.45
CA LEU A 302 -36.32 -11.49 24.45
C LEU A 302 -37.34 -12.25 23.60
N LYS A 303 -36.92 -12.74 22.42
CA LYS A 303 -37.73 -13.62 21.57
C LYS A 303 -38.13 -14.89 22.32
N ARG A 304 -37.20 -15.53 23.02
CA ARG A 304 -37.48 -16.75 23.80
C ARG A 304 -38.48 -16.50 24.94
N GLN A 305 -38.36 -15.36 25.63
CA GLN A 305 -39.28 -14.99 26.71
C GLN A 305 -40.69 -14.71 26.18
N ASN A 306 -40.79 -14.09 25.01
CA ASN A 306 -42.07 -13.73 24.37
C ASN A 306 -42.61 -14.80 23.41
N LEU A 307 -41.95 -15.96 23.30
CA LEU A 307 -42.28 -16.99 22.32
C LEU A 307 -43.73 -17.49 22.45
N HIS A 308 -44.22 -17.58 23.68
CA HIS A 308 -45.60 -17.95 23.96
C HIS A 308 -46.60 -16.97 23.33
N LEU A 309 -46.36 -15.66 23.40
CA LEU A 309 -47.22 -14.64 22.80
C LEU A 309 -47.26 -14.81 21.27
N PHE A 310 -46.12 -15.04 20.63
CA PHE A 310 -46.07 -15.23 19.18
C PHE A 310 -46.80 -16.49 18.71
N VAL A 311 -46.68 -17.60 19.45
CA VAL A 311 -47.40 -18.83 19.12
C VAL A 311 -48.91 -18.65 19.34
N GLU A 312 -49.33 -17.99 20.41
CA GLU A 312 -50.76 -17.72 20.63
C GLU A 312 -51.33 -16.78 19.56
N ASP A 313 -50.64 -15.70 19.19
CA ASP A 313 -51.05 -14.82 18.08
C ASP A 313 -51.13 -15.59 16.75
N ALA A 314 -50.17 -16.47 16.48
CA ALA A 314 -50.19 -17.34 15.31
C ALA A 314 -51.39 -18.29 15.34
N ARG A 315 -51.75 -18.86 16.50
CA ARG A 315 -52.95 -19.69 16.67
C ARG A 315 -54.25 -18.92 16.43
N PHE A 316 -54.33 -17.67 16.91
CA PHE A 316 -55.48 -16.82 16.59
C PHE A 316 -55.62 -16.61 15.10
N LYS A 317 -54.53 -16.27 14.40
CA LYS A 317 -54.55 -16.10 12.94
C LYS A 317 -54.87 -17.40 12.21
N LEU A 318 -54.35 -18.52 12.69
CA LEU A 318 -54.66 -19.86 12.17
C LEU A 318 -56.15 -20.16 12.30
N GLN A 319 -56.75 -19.86 13.45
CA GLN A 319 -58.20 -20.02 13.69
C GLN A 319 -59.02 -19.13 12.75
N GLU A 320 -58.64 -17.86 12.56
CA GLU A 320 -59.32 -16.98 11.60
C GLU A 320 -59.27 -17.52 10.16
N LEU A 321 -58.14 -18.09 9.75
CA LEU A 321 -57.99 -18.72 8.45
C LEU A 321 -58.80 -20.02 8.34
N TRP A 322 -58.83 -20.83 9.39
CA TRP A 322 -59.65 -22.03 9.48
C TRP A 322 -61.13 -21.73 9.32
N ASP A 323 -61.64 -20.76 10.08
CA ASP A 323 -63.03 -20.29 10.01
C ASP A 323 -63.34 -19.72 8.62
N GLY A 324 -62.44 -18.90 8.06
CA GLY A 324 -62.61 -18.27 6.75
C GLY A 324 -62.55 -19.25 5.56
N LEU A 325 -61.84 -20.36 5.72
CA LEU A 325 -61.77 -21.45 4.74
C LEU A 325 -62.83 -22.53 4.96
N TYR A 326 -63.62 -22.42 6.03
CA TYR A 326 -64.62 -23.42 6.45
C TYR A 326 -64.05 -24.83 6.63
N LEU A 327 -62.84 -24.94 7.18
CA LEU A 327 -62.23 -26.24 7.50
C LEU A 327 -63.04 -26.97 8.57
N SER A 328 -63.13 -28.29 8.44
CA SER A 328 -63.77 -29.15 9.43
C SER A 328 -62.88 -29.39 10.65
N GLU A 329 -63.49 -29.80 11.77
CA GLU A 329 -62.73 -30.15 12.98
C GLU A 329 -61.71 -31.27 12.73
N GLU A 330 -62.03 -32.23 11.85
CA GLU A 330 -61.11 -33.32 11.48
C GLU A 330 -59.87 -32.77 10.76
N GLU A 331 -60.05 -31.86 9.80
CA GLU A 331 -58.94 -31.23 9.06
C GLU A 331 -58.09 -30.31 9.96
N MET A 332 -58.71 -29.60 10.91
CA MET A 332 -57.99 -28.79 11.89
C MET A 332 -57.09 -29.65 12.79
N LEU A 333 -57.56 -30.84 13.17
CA LEU A 333 -56.81 -31.78 14.02
C LEU A 333 -55.61 -32.43 13.30
N GLU A 334 -55.57 -32.42 11.96
CA GLU A 334 -54.41 -32.90 11.20
C GLU A 334 -53.14 -32.07 11.49
N PHE A 335 -53.30 -30.77 11.74
CA PHE A 335 -52.20 -29.91 12.16
C PHE A 335 -51.96 -30.00 13.68
N THR A 336 -51.41 -31.14 14.10
CA THR A 336 -51.07 -31.41 15.51
C THR A 336 -50.26 -30.31 16.24
N PRO A 337 -49.37 -29.51 15.59
CA PRO A 337 -48.65 -28.44 16.28
C PRO A 337 -49.56 -27.36 16.91
N ALA A 338 -50.77 -27.15 16.38
CA ALA A 338 -51.72 -26.18 16.96
C ALA A 338 -52.10 -26.48 18.42
N PHE A 339 -51.90 -27.72 18.88
CA PHE A 339 -52.32 -28.18 20.21
C PHE A 339 -51.15 -28.48 21.16
N SER A 340 -49.92 -28.12 20.79
CA SER A 340 -48.73 -28.34 21.64
C SER A 340 -48.58 -27.30 22.75
N ASP A 341 -48.40 -27.72 23.99
CA ASP A 341 -48.11 -26.79 25.11
C ASP A 341 -46.62 -26.40 25.23
N VAL A 342 -45.76 -26.97 24.37
CA VAL A 342 -44.31 -26.75 24.41
C VAL A 342 -43.90 -25.68 23.41
N TYR A 343 -43.78 -24.44 23.89
CA TYR A 343 -43.30 -23.31 23.10
C TYR A 343 -41.83 -23.47 22.72
N SER A 344 -41.56 -23.62 21.42
CA SER A 344 -40.22 -23.71 20.84
C SER A 344 -40.17 -23.00 19.50
N ASP A 345 -38.97 -22.59 19.06
CA ASP A 345 -38.82 -21.91 17.77
C ASP A 345 -39.31 -22.78 16.60
N ALA A 346 -39.08 -24.09 16.66
CA ALA A 346 -39.61 -25.05 15.68
C ALA A 346 -41.15 -25.10 15.68
N LEU A 347 -41.78 -24.90 16.85
CA LEU A 347 -43.24 -24.82 16.94
C LEU A 347 -43.76 -23.56 16.24
N LEU A 348 -43.13 -22.41 16.52
CA LEU A 348 -43.52 -21.14 15.88
C LEU A 348 -43.33 -21.20 14.36
N GLU A 349 -42.19 -21.72 13.89
CA GLU A 349 -41.91 -21.89 12.46
C GLU A 349 -42.94 -22.79 11.76
N ALA A 350 -43.37 -23.88 12.42
CA ALA A 350 -44.44 -24.73 11.91
C ALA A 350 -45.78 -23.96 11.77
N HIS A 351 -46.13 -23.09 12.72
CA HIS A 351 -47.33 -22.26 12.62
C HIS A 351 -47.19 -21.20 11.51
N GLU A 352 -46.05 -20.53 11.40
CA GLU A 352 -45.80 -19.53 10.34
C GLU A 352 -45.91 -20.17 8.94
N ALA A 353 -45.34 -21.36 8.75
CA ALA A 353 -45.41 -22.11 7.50
C ALA A 353 -46.86 -22.54 7.16
N GLU A 354 -47.62 -23.00 8.15
CA GLU A 354 -49.00 -23.41 7.95
C GLU A 354 -49.93 -22.22 7.66
N ILE A 355 -49.72 -21.08 8.34
CA ILE A 355 -50.42 -19.83 8.04
C ILE A 355 -50.15 -19.42 6.59
N ALA A 356 -48.90 -19.43 6.14
CA ALA A 356 -48.56 -19.09 4.76
C ALA A 356 -49.23 -20.04 3.74
N ARG A 357 -49.29 -21.34 4.05
CA ARG A 357 -49.99 -22.34 3.24
C ARG A 357 -51.50 -22.05 3.15
N LEU A 358 -52.13 -21.74 4.29
CA LEU A 358 -53.56 -21.45 4.37
C LEU A 358 -53.92 -20.11 3.73
N GLU A 359 -53.06 -19.09 3.84
CA GLU A 359 -53.23 -17.81 3.14
C GLU A 359 -53.19 -18.01 1.62
N ALA A 360 -52.23 -18.79 1.12
CA ALA A 360 -52.17 -19.13 -0.31
C ALA A 360 -53.41 -19.92 -0.75
N LEU A 361 -53.87 -20.87 0.07
CA LEU A 361 -55.08 -21.64 -0.21
C LEU A 361 -56.35 -20.76 -0.22
N ARG A 362 -56.43 -19.80 0.71
CA ARG A 362 -57.53 -18.83 0.78
C ARG A 362 -57.56 -17.93 -0.44
N GLU A 363 -56.42 -17.46 -0.90
CA GLU A 363 -56.32 -16.65 -2.12
C GLU A 363 -56.76 -17.46 -3.35
N GLN A 364 -56.30 -18.71 -3.46
CA GLN A 364 -56.72 -19.63 -4.52
C GLN A 364 -58.24 -19.86 -4.52
N ARG A 365 -58.85 -20.01 -3.34
CA ARG A 365 -60.30 -20.25 -3.17
C ARG A 365 -61.13 -18.98 -3.12
N ALA A 366 -60.52 -17.79 -3.18
CA ALA A 366 -61.21 -16.51 -2.97
C ALA A 366 -62.44 -16.29 -3.89
N PRO A 367 -62.41 -16.63 -5.20
CA PRO A 367 -63.59 -16.46 -6.07
C PRO A 367 -64.77 -17.32 -5.64
N THR A 368 -64.51 -18.58 -5.26
CA THR A 368 -65.52 -19.53 -4.79
C THR A 368 -66.08 -19.11 -3.44
N LEU A 369 -65.22 -18.73 -2.49
CA LEU A 369 -65.62 -18.24 -1.17
C LEU A 369 -66.51 -16.99 -1.27
N ALA A 370 -66.18 -16.05 -2.17
CA ALA A 370 -67.02 -14.87 -2.40
C ALA A 370 -68.43 -15.23 -2.90
N MET A 371 -68.57 -16.27 -3.72
CA MET A 371 -69.87 -16.77 -4.17
C MET A 371 -70.63 -17.49 -3.05
N VAL A 372 -69.93 -18.25 -2.19
CA VAL A 372 -70.51 -18.87 -0.99
C VAL A 372 -71.02 -17.81 -0.02
N ASP A 373 -70.25 -16.77 0.25
CA ASP A 373 -70.66 -15.68 1.14
C ASP A 373 -71.87 -14.91 0.58
N LYS A 374 -71.88 -14.68 -0.74
CA LYS A 374 -73.04 -14.08 -1.42
C LYS A 374 -74.28 -14.96 -1.27
N TYR A 375 -74.16 -16.27 -1.46
CA TYR A 375 -75.26 -17.21 -1.24
C TYR A 375 -75.76 -17.16 0.21
N ARG A 376 -74.85 -17.30 1.18
CA ARG A 376 -75.18 -17.24 2.62
C ARG A 376 -75.86 -15.93 3.01
N SER A 377 -75.42 -14.80 2.45
CA SER A 377 -76.06 -13.49 2.70
C SER A 377 -77.50 -13.43 2.17
N LEU A 378 -77.76 -13.98 0.98
CA LEU A 378 -79.11 -14.02 0.40
C LEU A 378 -80.03 -15.01 1.14
N VAL A 379 -79.48 -16.12 1.64
CA VAL A 379 -80.19 -17.07 2.50
C VAL A 379 -80.56 -16.42 3.84
N LYS A 380 -79.62 -15.72 4.46
CA LYS A 380 -79.88 -14.97 5.69
C LYS A 380 -80.93 -13.88 5.46
N ASP A 381 -80.81 -13.08 4.40
CA ASP A 381 -81.80 -12.07 4.03
C ASP A 381 -83.20 -12.69 3.81
N ARG A 382 -83.28 -13.91 3.25
CA ARG A 382 -84.52 -14.67 3.10
C ARG A 382 -85.10 -15.06 4.45
N ASP A 383 -84.29 -15.59 5.35
CA ASP A 383 -84.73 -16.09 6.65
C ASP A 383 -85.14 -14.93 7.58
N ASP A 384 -84.38 -13.82 7.58
CA ASP A 384 -84.71 -12.58 8.28
C ASP A 384 -86.00 -11.95 7.74
N LEU A 385 -86.19 -11.96 6.40
CA LEU A 385 -87.43 -11.52 5.78
C LEU A 385 -88.60 -12.44 6.16
N ALA A 386 -88.40 -13.76 6.21
CA ALA A 386 -89.42 -14.70 6.60
C ALA A 386 -89.84 -14.51 8.07
N ALA A 387 -88.86 -14.39 8.98
CA ALA A 387 -89.09 -14.14 10.39
C ALA A 387 -89.79 -12.80 10.63
N SER A 388 -89.30 -11.71 10.04
CA SER A 388 -89.96 -10.41 10.13
C SER A 388 -91.33 -10.42 9.45
N SER A 389 -91.55 -11.30 8.47
CA SER A 389 -92.83 -11.36 7.77
C SER A 389 -93.97 -11.98 8.57
N GLN A 390 -93.63 -12.87 9.51
CA GLN A 390 -94.56 -13.57 10.40
C GLN A 390 -94.88 -12.77 11.68
N ASP A 391 -94.10 -11.74 11.98
CA ASP A 391 -94.34 -10.87 13.14
C ASP A 391 -95.55 -9.95 12.90
N ALA A 392 -96.67 -10.20 13.60
CA ALA A 392 -97.88 -9.39 13.51
C ALA A 392 -97.67 -7.92 13.95
N SER A 393 -96.64 -7.65 14.77
CA SER A 393 -96.28 -6.29 15.19
C SER A 393 -95.72 -5.46 14.03
N ARG A 394 -95.22 -6.08 12.95
CA ARG A 394 -94.68 -5.42 11.75
C ARG A 394 -95.68 -4.47 11.06
N LEU A 395 -96.97 -4.81 11.14
CA LEU A 395 -98.09 -4.02 10.59
C LEU A 395 -98.70 -3.07 11.64
N MET A 396 -98.62 -3.49 12.91
CA MET A 396 -99.41 -2.96 14.03
C MET A 396 -98.59 -2.14 15.04
N LEU A 397 -97.32 -1.82 14.76
CA LEU A 397 -96.55 -0.79 15.46
C LEU A 397 -97.22 0.59 15.30
N ARG A 398 -98.33 0.76 16.03
CA ARG A 398 -98.78 2.03 16.58
C ARG A 398 -97.75 2.32 17.68
N GLY A 399 -96.76 3.16 17.35
CA GLY A 399 -95.66 3.47 18.25
C GLY A 399 -96.15 3.63 19.69
N GLN A 400 -95.64 2.81 20.61
CA GLN A 400 -95.72 3.16 22.02
C GLN A 400 -94.83 4.39 22.19
N LYS A 401 -95.45 5.52 22.53
CA LYS A 401 -94.85 6.82 22.86
C LYS A 401 -93.60 7.19 22.04
N GLY A 402 -93.83 7.80 20.87
CA GLY A 402 -92.87 8.73 20.26
C GLY A 402 -92.18 8.27 18.98
N GLU A 403 -92.16 6.97 18.67
CA GLU A 403 -91.57 6.50 17.42
C GLU A 403 -92.58 6.52 16.26
N LYS A 404 -92.25 7.27 15.22
CA LYS A 404 -93.03 7.37 13.97
C LYS A 404 -93.04 6.02 13.26
N ARG A 405 -94.19 5.65 12.67
CA ARG A 405 -94.27 4.60 11.64
C ARG A 405 -93.16 4.82 10.62
N ASP A 406 -92.44 3.76 10.24
CA ASP A 406 -91.51 3.79 9.11
C ASP A 406 -92.26 3.41 7.83
N PRO A 407 -92.76 4.37 7.03
CA PRO A 407 -93.52 4.09 5.82
C PRO A 407 -92.70 3.40 4.74
N THR A 408 -91.36 3.35 4.85
CA THR A 408 -90.48 2.75 3.85
C THR A 408 -90.17 1.27 4.12
N ARG A 409 -90.51 0.74 5.31
CA ARG A 409 -90.16 -0.62 5.72
C ARG A 409 -90.75 -1.70 4.81
N LEU A 410 -92.05 -1.63 4.51
CA LEU A 410 -92.72 -2.58 3.61
C LEU A 410 -92.20 -2.50 2.16
N LEU A 411 -91.85 -1.30 1.70
CA LEU A 411 -91.26 -1.11 0.37
C LEU A 411 -89.85 -1.69 0.30
N ARG A 412 -89.07 -1.57 1.38
CA ARG A 412 -87.74 -2.19 1.52
C ARG A 412 -87.85 -3.72 1.61
N GLU A 413 -88.80 -4.25 2.37
CA GLU A 413 -89.09 -5.70 2.44
C GLU A 413 -89.49 -6.27 1.08
N GLU A 414 -90.38 -5.60 0.34
CA GLU A 414 -90.80 -6.06 -1.00
C GLU A 414 -89.67 -5.94 -2.03
N LYS A 415 -88.84 -4.89 -1.95
CA LYS A 415 -87.62 -4.76 -2.77
C LYS A 415 -86.63 -5.88 -2.46
N MET A 416 -86.43 -6.20 -1.19
CA MET A 416 -85.57 -7.30 -0.74
C MET A 416 -86.12 -8.66 -1.21
N ARG A 417 -87.44 -8.87 -1.11
CA ARG A 417 -88.12 -10.08 -1.61
C ARG A 417 -87.90 -10.29 -3.09
N LYS A 418 -88.04 -9.24 -3.90
CA LYS A 418 -87.77 -9.28 -5.35
C LYS A 418 -86.31 -9.58 -5.65
N ARG A 419 -85.39 -9.01 -4.85
CA ARG A 419 -83.95 -9.30 -4.97
C ARG A 419 -83.67 -10.76 -4.67
N ILE A 420 -84.12 -11.28 -3.54
CA ILE A 420 -83.93 -12.69 -3.15
C ILE A 420 -84.54 -13.62 -4.21
N ALA A 421 -85.78 -13.39 -4.64
CA ALA A 421 -86.48 -14.23 -5.62
C ALA A 421 -85.78 -14.29 -7.00
N LYS A 422 -84.98 -13.27 -7.34
CA LYS A 422 -84.23 -13.22 -8.61
C LYS A 422 -82.77 -13.64 -8.46
N GLU A 423 -82.09 -13.15 -7.43
CA GLU A 423 -80.65 -13.35 -7.26
C GLU A 423 -80.33 -14.68 -6.59
N LEU A 424 -81.14 -15.17 -5.65
CA LEU A 424 -80.86 -16.42 -4.93
C LEU A 424 -80.82 -17.64 -5.87
N PRO A 425 -81.81 -17.88 -6.76
CA PRO A 425 -81.75 -19.02 -7.68
C PRO A 425 -80.59 -18.92 -8.68
N LYS A 426 -80.25 -17.69 -9.08
CA LYS A 426 -79.11 -17.47 -9.99
C LYS A 426 -77.79 -17.78 -9.30
N VAL A 427 -77.57 -17.23 -8.11
CA VAL A 427 -76.36 -17.50 -7.32
C VAL A 427 -76.26 -18.97 -6.96
N GLU A 428 -77.38 -19.65 -6.68
CA GLU A 428 -77.41 -21.09 -6.40
C GLU A 428 -77.01 -21.92 -7.64
N SER A 429 -77.47 -21.54 -8.83
CA SER A 429 -77.07 -22.19 -10.09
C SER A 429 -75.58 -21.96 -10.39
N ASP A 430 -75.13 -20.70 -10.30
CA ASP A 430 -73.73 -20.33 -10.56
C ASP A 430 -72.80 -21.02 -9.54
N LEU A 431 -73.22 -21.12 -8.27
CA LEU A 431 -72.45 -21.79 -7.22
C LEU A 431 -72.38 -23.31 -7.42
N ARG A 432 -73.48 -23.96 -7.83
CA ARG A 432 -73.44 -25.40 -8.17
C ARG A 432 -72.43 -25.69 -9.26
N GLN A 433 -72.43 -24.90 -10.33
CA GLN A 433 -71.48 -25.06 -11.43
C GLN A 433 -70.03 -24.90 -10.94
N ILE A 434 -69.74 -23.86 -10.15
CA ILE A 434 -68.38 -23.63 -9.61
C ILE A 434 -67.96 -24.79 -8.69
N LEU A 435 -68.87 -25.35 -7.89
CA LEU A 435 -68.57 -26.47 -7.00
C LEU A 435 -68.34 -27.78 -7.78
N GLU A 436 -69.12 -28.04 -8.83
CA GLU A 436 -68.92 -29.19 -9.72
C GLU A 436 -67.57 -29.10 -10.46
N GLU A 437 -67.23 -27.93 -11.00
CA GLU A 437 -65.93 -27.67 -11.63
C GLU A 437 -64.77 -27.85 -10.62
N TRP A 438 -64.97 -27.43 -9.37
CA TRP A 438 -63.99 -27.60 -8.30
C TRP A 438 -63.81 -29.07 -7.89
N GLU A 439 -64.90 -29.83 -7.76
CA GLU A 439 -64.84 -31.27 -7.45
C GLU A 439 -64.13 -32.06 -8.57
N GLU A 440 -64.35 -31.69 -9.84
CA GLU A 440 -63.64 -32.27 -10.99
C GLU A 440 -62.14 -31.93 -10.99
N GLU A 441 -61.77 -30.70 -10.63
CA GLU A 441 -60.36 -30.25 -10.64
C GLU A 441 -59.55 -30.82 -9.45
N TYR A 442 -60.14 -30.86 -8.25
CA TYR A 442 -59.43 -31.23 -7.01
C TYR A 442 -59.72 -32.66 -6.53
N GLY A 443 -60.68 -33.36 -7.15
CA GLY A 443 -60.97 -34.77 -6.89
C GLY A 443 -61.47 -35.05 -5.46
N ARG A 444 -62.02 -34.03 -4.80
CA ARG A 444 -62.56 -34.08 -3.45
C ARG A 444 -63.86 -33.26 -3.43
N PRO A 445 -64.88 -33.70 -2.66
CA PRO A 445 -66.17 -33.02 -2.57
C PRO A 445 -66.11 -31.68 -1.83
#